data_AF-A0A7V1H0S5-F1
#
_entry.id   AF-A0A7V1H0S5-F1
#
_cell.length_a   1.000
_cell.length_b   1.000
_cell.length_c   1.000
_cell.angle_alpha   90.00
_cell.angle_beta   90.00
_cell.angle_gamma   90.00
#
_symmetry.space_group_name_H-M   'P 1'
#
loop_
_entity.id
_entity.type
_entity.pdbx_description
1 polymer ?
#
loop_
_entity_poly.entity_id
_entity_poly.type
_entity_poly.pdbx_seq_one_letter_code
_entity_poly.pdbx_strand_id
1 'polypeptide(L)'
;YFFNLHAVKLGGRFNHRLGLFESFLIKDNHLVNLDLAAAVETAKAANIGPVEVEVETLDQLEQAIGAGADIVLLDNMEIEKIVEAIAIAKGKLEIEVSGGVNLDNVFEIAEAGPDRISTSAITQQAPAIDFSITVASRENV
;
A
#
# COMPACT_ATOMS: atom_id res chain seq x y z
N TYR A 1 14.02 -9.61 3.05
CA TYR A 1 12.57 -9.44 2.79
C TYR A 1 11.74 -9.82 4.00
N PHE A 2 11.75 -11.08 4.46
CA PHE A 2 10.99 -11.52 5.65
C PHE A 2 11.30 -10.76 6.94
N PHE A 3 12.57 -10.43 7.22
CA PHE A 3 12.93 -9.69 8.43
C PHE A 3 12.29 -8.30 8.49
N ASN A 4 12.22 -7.58 7.36
CA ASN A 4 11.58 -6.25 7.30
C ASN A 4 10.07 -6.37 7.57
N LEU A 5 9.41 -7.32 6.92
CA LEU A 5 7.98 -7.58 7.14
C LEU A 5 7.68 -8.02 8.58
N HIS A 6 8.60 -8.76 9.21
CA HIS A 6 8.47 -9.10 10.62
C HIS A 6 8.66 -7.88 11.52
N ALA A 7 9.64 -7.03 11.25
CA ALA A 7 9.87 -5.78 11.99
C ALA A 7 8.67 -4.81 11.87
N VAL A 8 8.05 -4.70 10.69
CA VAL A 8 6.80 -3.94 10.47
C VAL A 8 5.68 -4.42 11.39
N LYS A 9 5.48 -5.75 11.47
CA LYS A 9 4.51 -6.34 12.41
C LYS A 9 4.85 -6.05 13.87
N LEU A 10 6.11 -6.18 14.27
CA LEU A 10 6.56 -5.86 15.64
C LEU A 10 6.35 -4.38 15.97
N GLY A 11 6.46 -3.48 14.98
CA GLY A 11 6.15 -2.06 15.09
C GLY A 11 4.65 -1.73 15.12
N GLY A 12 3.77 -2.74 15.12
CA GLY A 12 2.31 -2.56 15.21
C GLY A 12 1.62 -2.25 13.87
N ARG A 13 2.28 -2.52 12.74
CA ARG A 13 1.71 -2.31 11.40
C ARG A 13 1.35 -3.63 10.72
N PHE A 14 0.59 -3.53 9.65
CA PHE A 14 0.15 -4.68 8.86
C PHE A 14 1.06 -4.84 7.65
N ASN A 15 1.24 -6.08 7.23
CA ASN A 15 1.89 -6.35 5.95
C ASN A 15 0.84 -6.20 4.85
N HIS A 16 1.24 -5.59 3.74
CA HIS A 16 0.56 -5.73 2.45
C HIS A 16 0.73 -7.18 1.94
N ARG A 17 0.66 -7.45 0.63
CA ARG A 17 1.01 -8.78 0.09
C ARG A 17 2.49 -9.14 0.35
N LEU A 18 2.76 -10.41 0.67
CA LEU A 18 4.11 -10.96 0.84
C LEU A 18 4.87 -11.12 -0.48
N GLY A 19 4.15 -11.20 -1.59
CA GLY A 19 4.75 -11.35 -2.91
C GLY A 19 3.71 -11.33 -4.02
N LEU A 20 4.19 -11.57 -5.24
CA LEU A 20 3.37 -11.54 -6.47
C LEU A 20 2.38 -12.71 -6.60
N PHE A 21 2.37 -13.65 -5.65
CA PHE A 21 1.60 -14.90 -5.71
C PHE A 21 0.35 -14.90 -4.81
N GLU A 22 0.14 -13.89 -3.96
CA GLU A 22 -1.00 -13.86 -3.01
C GLU A 22 -2.18 -13.03 -3.50
N SER A 23 -1.92 -11.96 -4.24
CA SER A 23 -2.93 -11.04 -4.72
C SER A 23 -2.46 -10.29 -5.96
N PHE A 24 -3.42 -9.82 -6.75
CA PHE A 24 -3.14 -8.95 -7.88
C PHE A 24 -3.00 -7.50 -7.40
N LEU A 25 -2.01 -6.80 -7.96
CA LEU A 25 -1.90 -5.34 -7.91
C LEU A 25 -1.64 -4.91 -9.34
N ILE A 26 -2.70 -4.45 -9.99
CA ILE A 26 -2.69 -3.96 -11.37
C ILE A 26 -2.15 -2.53 -11.32
N LYS A 27 -1.12 -2.26 -12.13
CA LYS A 27 -0.44 -0.97 -12.25
C LYS A 27 -0.44 -0.50 -13.69
N ASP A 28 -0.06 0.76 -13.91
CA ASP A 28 0.13 1.40 -15.21
C ASP A 28 0.84 0.49 -16.25
N ASN A 29 1.90 -0.20 -15.86
CA ASN A 29 2.69 -1.06 -16.73
C ASN A 29 1.92 -2.28 -17.26
N HIS A 30 0.88 -2.73 -16.54
CA HIS A 30 -0.03 -3.78 -17.02
C HIS A 30 -1.05 -3.21 -18.02
N LEU A 31 -1.45 -1.96 -17.81
CA LEU A 31 -2.45 -1.26 -18.62
C LEU A 31 -1.90 -0.74 -19.96
N VAL A 32 -0.60 -0.92 -20.22
CA VAL A 32 0.01 -0.64 -21.53
C VAL A 32 -0.58 -1.51 -22.64
N ASN A 33 -0.95 -2.76 -22.33
CA ASN A 33 -1.42 -3.74 -23.31
C ASN A 33 -2.85 -4.25 -23.05
N LEU A 34 -3.47 -3.81 -21.98
CA LEU A 34 -4.81 -4.23 -21.56
C LEU A 34 -5.58 -3.00 -21.10
N ASP A 35 -6.86 -2.93 -21.43
CA ASP A 35 -7.73 -1.98 -20.74
C ASP A 35 -7.95 -2.42 -19.27
N LEU A 36 -8.31 -1.46 -18.41
CA LEU A 36 -8.44 -1.68 -16.98
C LEU A 36 -9.51 -2.73 -16.67
N ALA A 37 -10.66 -2.67 -17.35
CA ALA A 37 -11.76 -3.59 -17.10
C ALA A 37 -11.38 -5.04 -17.44
N ALA A 38 -10.73 -5.26 -18.58
CA ALA A 38 -10.21 -6.55 -19.01
C ALA A 38 -9.11 -7.06 -18.07
N ALA A 39 -8.24 -6.19 -17.57
CA ALA A 39 -7.21 -6.56 -16.60
C ALA A 39 -7.84 -7.03 -15.28
N VAL A 40 -8.83 -6.29 -14.76
CA VAL A 40 -9.56 -6.65 -13.54
C VAL A 40 -10.36 -7.95 -13.76
N GLU A 41 -11.10 -8.07 -14.86
CA GLU A 41 -11.86 -9.28 -15.19
C GLU A 41 -10.95 -10.52 -15.24
N THR A 42 -9.81 -10.41 -15.92
CA THR A 42 -8.82 -11.48 -16.02
C THR A 42 -8.27 -11.87 -14.65
N ALA A 43 -7.94 -10.89 -13.82
CA ALA A 43 -7.44 -11.11 -12.46
C ALA A 43 -8.50 -11.77 -11.56
N LYS A 44 -9.76 -11.33 -11.63
CA LYS A 44 -10.88 -11.92 -10.90
C LYS A 44 -11.14 -13.35 -11.34
N ALA A 45 -11.08 -13.63 -12.64
CA ALA A 45 -11.26 -14.98 -13.19
C ALA A 45 -10.16 -15.96 -12.71
N ALA A 46 -8.93 -15.47 -12.49
CA ALA A 46 -7.84 -16.29 -11.96
C ALA A 46 -8.04 -16.68 -10.48
N ASN A 47 -8.84 -15.91 -9.72
CA ASN A 47 -9.26 -16.21 -8.34
C ASN A 47 -8.11 -16.60 -7.38
N ILE A 48 -6.98 -15.90 -7.48
CA ILE A 48 -5.80 -16.12 -6.61
C ILE A 48 -5.96 -15.41 -5.26
N GLY A 49 -6.61 -14.24 -5.26
CA GLY A 49 -6.81 -13.40 -4.09
C GLY A 49 -7.48 -12.08 -4.48
N PRO A 50 -7.48 -11.08 -3.58
CA PRO A 50 -8.01 -9.76 -3.89
C PRO A 50 -7.36 -9.14 -5.13
N VAL A 51 -8.16 -8.39 -5.89
CA VAL A 51 -7.69 -7.60 -7.03
C VAL A 51 -7.62 -6.14 -6.63
N GLU A 52 -6.40 -5.67 -6.48
CA GLU A 52 -6.09 -4.27 -6.22
C GLU A 52 -5.68 -3.55 -7.52
N VAL A 53 -6.10 -2.29 -7.66
CA VAL A 53 -5.76 -1.45 -8.82
C VAL A 53 -5.13 -0.15 -8.34
N GLU A 54 -3.93 0.15 -8.85
CA GLU A 54 -3.26 1.43 -8.69
C GLU A 54 -3.84 2.46 -9.65
N VAL A 55 -4.20 3.63 -9.12
CA VAL A 55 -4.80 4.73 -9.88
C VAL A 55 -4.14 6.05 -9.52
N GLU A 56 -3.97 6.91 -10.53
CA GLU A 56 -3.41 8.25 -10.42
C GLU A 56 -4.46 9.35 -10.64
N THR A 57 -5.65 8.98 -11.15
CA THR A 57 -6.75 9.91 -11.44
C THR A 57 -8.11 9.42 -10.94
N LEU A 58 -9.06 10.35 -10.76
CA LEU A 58 -10.43 10.03 -10.39
C LEU A 58 -11.17 9.26 -11.51
N ASP A 59 -10.84 9.52 -12.77
CA ASP A 59 -11.40 8.77 -13.90
C ASP A 59 -10.99 7.29 -13.84
N GLN A 60 -9.73 7.01 -13.50
CA GLN A 60 -9.24 5.63 -13.30
C GLN A 60 -9.90 4.98 -12.08
N LEU A 61 -10.11 5.74 -11.00
CA LEU A 61 -10.86 5.27 -9.84
C LEU A 61 -12.28 4.82 -10.22
N GLU A 62 -13.01 5.64 -10.99
CA GLU A 62 -14.35 5.27 -11.44
C GLU A 62 -14.35 4.03 -12.33
N GLN A 63 -13.34 3.88 -13.20
CA GLN A 63 -13.16 2.68 -14.00
C GLN A 63 -12.88 1.44 -13.15
N ALA A 64 -12.02 1.55 -12.12
CA ALA A 64 -11.71 0.45 -11.21
C ALA A 64 -12.93 0.01 -10.39
N ILE A 65 -13.73 0.97 -9.92
CA ILE A 65 -15.01 0.70 -9.28
C ILE A 65 -15.95 -0.02 -10.24
N GLY A 66 -16.11 0.50 -11.47
CA GLY A 66 -17.00 -0.09 -12.48
C GLY A 66 -16.58 -1.50 -12.91
N ALA A 67 -15.28 -1.78 -12.90
CA ALA A 67 -14.72 -3.09 -13.22
C ALA A 67 -14.83 -4.11 -12.07
N GLY A 68 -15.17 -3.67 -10.86
CA GLY A 68 -15.33 -4.54 -9.70
C GLY A 68 -14.00 -4.93 -9.03
N ALA A 69 -13.04 -3.99 -8.98
CA ALA A 69 -11.85 -4.14 -8.14
C ALA A 69 -12.23 -4.28 -6.65
N ASP A 70 -11.43 -5.03 -5.90
CA ASP A 70 -11.66 -5.25 -4.46
C ASP A 70 -11.04 -4.12 -3.63
N ILE A 71 -9.91 -3.58 -4.09
CA ILE A 71 -9.12 -2.53 -3.43
C ILE A 71 -8.67 -1.53 -4.50
N VAL A 72 -8.62 -0.25 -4.16
CA VAL A 72 -7.96 0.78 -4.96
C VAL A 72 -6.81 1.39 -4.19
N LEU A 73 -5.68 1.58 -4.87
CA LEU A 73 -4.50 2.25 -4.34
C LEU A 73 -4.37 3.61 -5.04
N LEU A 74 -4.56 4.69 -4.29
CA LEU A 74 -4.40 6.06 -4.76
C LEU A 74 -2.90 6.41 -4.72
N ASP A 75 -2.25 6.47 -5.90
CA ASP A 75 -0.81 6.72 -5.99
C ASP A 75 -0.50 8.21 -6.18
N ASN A 76 0.31 8.76 -5.27
CA ASN A 76 0.85 10.12 -5.32
C ASN A 76 -0.21 11.22 -5.59
N MET A 77 -1.43 11.04 -5.10
CA MET A 77 -2.50 12.05 -5.19
C MET A 77 -2.32 13.13 -4.13
N GLU A 78 -2.61 14.38 -4.51
CA GLU A 78 -2.72 15.51 -3.57
C GLU A 78 -3.89 15.29 -2.60
N ILE A 79 -3.81 15.89 -1.41
CA ILE A 79 -4.78 15.66 -0.33
C ILE A 79 -6.22 15.99 -0.74
N GLU A 80 -6.44 17.03 -1.54
CA GLU A 80 -7.78 17.40 -2.02
C GLU A 80 -8.38 16.29 -2.89
N LYS A 81 -7.55 15.66 -3.73
CA LYS A 81 -7.96 14.54 -4.58
C LYS A 81 -8.17 13.27 -3.77
N ILE A 82 -7.38 13.03 -2.73
CA ILE A 82 -7.57 11.89 -1.83
C ILE A 82 -8.95 11.99 -1.16
N VAL A 83 -9.32 13.17 -0.65
CA VAL A 83 -10.63 13.39 -0.03
C VAL A 83 -11.77 13.15 -1.02
N GLU A 84 -11.64 13.66 -2.25
CA GLU A 84 -12.63 13.44 -3.32
C GLU A 84 -12.74 11.96 -3.71
N ALA A 85 -11.60 11.28 -3.91
CA ALA A 85 -11.52 9.86 -4.20
C ALA A 85 -12.20 9.01 -3.12
N ILE A 86 -11.94 9.33 -1.84
CA ILE A 86 -12.58 8.66 -0.71
C ILE A 86 -14.10 8.85 -0.75
N ALA A 87 -14.58 10.06 -1.02
CA ALA A 87 -16.01 10.33 -1.14
C ALA A 87 -16.65 9.52 -2.28
N ILE A 88 -15.98 9.38 -3.42
CA ILE A 88 -16.45 8.61 -4.58
C ILE A 88 -16.48 7.10 -4.28
N ALA A 89 -15.44 6.58 -3.62
CA ALA A 89 -15.25 5.14 -3.41
C ALA A 89 -15.93 4.60 -2.14
N LYS A 90 -16.38 5.47 -1.23
CA LYS A 90 -16.95 5.10 0.07
C LYS A 90 -18.03 4.02 -0.04
N GLY A 91 -17.77 2.88 0.60
CA GLY A 91 -18.68 1.74 0.66
C GLY A 91 -18.78 0.91 -0.62
N LYS A 92 -17.95 1.19 -1.63
CA LYS A 92 -17.92 0.44 -2.90
C LYS A 92 -16.77 -0.57 -2.94
N LEU A 93 -15.60 -0.19 -2.45
CA LEU A 93 -14.40 -1.01 -2.35
C LEU A 93 -13.49 -0.44 -1.25
N GLU A 94 -12.41 -1.16 -0.94
CA GLU A 94 -11.44 -0.71 0.06
C GLU A 94 -10.43 0.29 -0.51
N ILE A 95 -10.04 1.29 0.28
CA ILE A 95 -9.22 2.41 -0.17
C ILE A 95 -7.86 2.41 0.53
N GLU A 96 -6.80 2.29 -0.26
CA GLU A 96 -5.42 2.47 0.16
C GLU A 96 -4.85 3.77 -0.40
N VAL A 97 -4.15 4.54 0.42
CA VAL A 97 -3.33 5.68 -0.04
C VAL A 97 -1.86 5.30 -0.01
N SER A 98 -1.14 5.59 -1.09
CA SER A 98 0.29 5.33 -1.22
C SER A 98 1.01 6.43 -1.99
N GLY A 99 2.35 6.35 -2.00
CA GLY A 99 3.21 7.35 -2.65
C GLY A 99 3.49 8.56 -1.76
N GLY A 100 4.77 8.91 -1.60
CA GLY A 100 5.19 10.10 -0.84
C GLY A 100 4.84 10.15 0.66
N VAL A 101 4.21 9.11 1.23
CA VAL A 101 3.77 9.07 2.64
C VAL A 101 4.97 9.07 3.60
N ASN A 102 4.99 10.04 4.50
CA ASN A 102 6.02 10.25 5.53
C ASN A 102 5.41 10.85 6.82
N LEU A 103 6.23 11.12 7.84
CA LEU A 103 5.73 11.60 9.13
C LEU A 103 5.10 12.99 9.08
N ASP A 104 5.45 13.81 8.10
CA ASP A 104 4.94 15.18 7.97
C ASP A 104 3.53 15.22 7.38
N ASN A 105 3.14 14.22 6.58
CA ASN A 105 1.83 14.18 5.90
C ASN A 105 0.90 13.03 6.32
N VAL A 106 1.41 11.97 6.97
CA VAL A 106 0.62 10.77 7.29
C VAL A 106 -0.62 11.05 8.15
N PHE A 107 -0.54 12.06 9.03
CA PHE A 107 -1.68 12.44 9.89
C PHE A 107 -2.81 13.06 9.08
N GLU A 108 -2.49 13.98 8.16
CA GLU A 108 -3.47 14.62 7.28
C GLU A 108 -4.14 13.59 6.36
N ILE A 109 -3.36 12.66 5.80
CA ILE A 109 -3.88 11.55 5.00
C ILE A 109 -4.80 10.65 5.83
N ALA A 110 -4.44 10.36 7.08
CA ALA A 110 -5.27 9.54 7.97
C ALA A 110 -6.59 10.23 8.34
N GLU A 111 -6.60 11.55 8.49
CA GLU A 111 -7.80 12.34 8.75
C GLU A 111 -8.79 12.33 7.57
N ALA A 112 -8.30 12.21 6.33
CA ALA A 112 -9.15 12.03 5.16
C ALA A 112 -9.95 10.71 5.21
N GLY A 113 -9.48 9.73 6.00
CA GLY A 113 -10.18 8.50 6.32
C GLY A 113 -10.11 7.38 5.27
N PRO A 114 -8.95 7.07 4.66
CA PRO A 114 -8.79 5.84 3.89
C PRO A 114 -8.83 4.61 4.82
N ASP A 115 -9.09 3.43 4.27
CA ASP A 115 -9.04 2.18 5.03
C ASP A 115 -7.60 1.80 5.37
N ARG A 116 -6.66 2.11 4.48
CA ARG A 116 -5.23 1.80 4.62
C ARG A 116 -4.34 2.94 4.14
N ILE A 117 -3.15 3.02 4.72
CA ILE A 117 -2.05 3.86 4.25
C ILE A 117 -0.82 2.97 4.15
N SER A 118 -0.20 2.90 2.99
CA SER A 118 1.06 2.17 2.80
C SER A 118 2.22 3.11 2.56
N THR A 119 3.40 2.70 3.03
CA THR A 119 4.64 3.46 2.83
C THR A 119 5.85 2.54 2.79
N SER A 120 6.75 2.82 1.85
CA SER A 120 8.06 2.18 1.81
C SER A 120 9.01 2.73 2.87
N ALA A 121 8.71 3.89 3.49
CA ALA A 121 9.60 4.55 4.44
C ALA A 121 9.96 3.65 5.63
N ILE A 122 9.01 2.85 6.12
CA ILE A 122 9.21 1.94 7.26
C ILE A 122 9.99 0.66 6.93
N THR A 123 10.33 0.41 5.65
CA THR A 123 11.11 -0.76 5.24
C THR A 123 12.37 -0.43 4.45
N GLN A 124 12.33 0.59 3.60
CA GLN A 124 13.44 1.02 2.74
C GLN A 124 14.24 2.18 3.34
N GLN A 125 13.63 2.97 4.22
CA GLN A 125 14.23 4.20 4.78
C GLN A 125 14.30 4.17 6.30
N ALA A 126 14.00 3.02 6.93
CA ALA A 126 14.01 2.90 8.38
C ALA A 126 15.44 3.11 8.92
N PRO A 127 15.64 4.04 9.88
CA PRO A 127 16.95 4.26 10.47
C PRO A 127 17.37 3.04 11.32
N ALA A 128 18.67 2.74 11.32
CA ALA A 128 19.21 1.76 12.24
C ALA A 128 19.15 2.29 13.67
N ILE A 129 18.73 1.45 14.62
CA ILE A 129 18.82 1.76 16.05
C ILE A 129 20.29 1.62 16.46
N ASP A 130 20.79 2.60 17.22
CA ASP A 130 22.15 2.56 17.76
C ASP A 130 22.25 1.56 18.92
N PHE A 131 23.01 0.50 18.69
CA PHE A 131 23.28 -0.54 19.69
C PHE A 131 24.79 -0.65 19.91
N SER A 132 25.21 -0.78 21.17
CA SER A 132 26.60 -1.04 21.54
C SER A 132 26.70 -2.27 22.44
N ILE A 133 27.81 -3.00 22.32
CA ILE A 133 28.15 -4.15 23.18
C ILE A 133 29.46 -3.85 23.91
N THR A 134 29.43 -3.91 25.24
CA THR A 134 30.64 -3.84 26.07
C THR A 134 31.06 -5.25 26.47
N VAL A 135 32.26 -5.66 26.07
CA VAL A 135 32.81 -6.97 26.41
C VAL A 135 33.76 -6.81 27.60
N ALA A 136 33.49 -7.53 28.70
CA ALA A 136 34.37 -7.57 29.87
C ALA A 136 35.06 -8.94 29.96
N SER A 137 36.38 -8.97 30.10
CA SER A 137 37.14 -10.18 30.44
C SER A 137 37.15 -10.40 31.95
N ARG A 138 37.22 -11.67 32.38
CA ARG A 138 37.25 -12.08 33.80
C ARG A 138 38.60 -11.89 34.49
N GLU A 139 39.56 -11.20 33.89
CA GLU A 139 40.86 -10.94 34.52
C GLU A 139 40.76 -9.71 35.44
N ASN A 140 40.09 -9.87 36.58
CA ASN A 140 40.19 -9.08 37.83
C ASN A 140 39.02 -9.44 38.77
N VAL A 141 38.95 -10.69 39.23
CA VAL A 141 38.28 -11.07 40.49
C VAL A 141 39.32 -11.69 41.41
#